data_AF-A0A2N9LE86-F1
#
_entry.id   AF-A0A2N9LE86-F1
#
_cell.length_a   1.000
_cell.length_b   1.000
_cell.length_c   1.000
_cell.angle_alpha   90.00
_cell.angle_beta   90.00
_cell.angle_gamma   90.00
#
_symmetry.space_group_name_H-M   'P 1'
#
loop_
_entity.id
_entity.type
_entity.pdbx_description
1 polymer ?
#
loop_
_entity_poly.entity_id
_entity_poly.type
_entity_poly.pdbx_seq_one_letter_code
_entity_poly.pdbx_strand_id
1 'polypeptide(L)'
;MRSNIEPADLEMRAIDALRAVLGQVSVIKLKEMRREAHTHGRCVEILADIEVFGRTHLLACEVKAQGEPAQVRTALRNLRNDVASISGNATPVIIAPYLSPEAQQLCKEHNAGFLDLEGNARLTLGEVFIGMRSLPSQGANSASLSARPPRSSSHRAAARTFGGDRVAIPLGA
;
A
#
# COMPACT_ATOMS: atom_id res chain seq x y z
N MET A 1 -15.38 2.74 -15.54
CA MET A 1 -14.51 3.76 -16.15
C MET A 1 -13.32 3.97 -15.22
N ARG A 2 -12.12 3.54 -15.63
CA ARG A 2 -10.88 3.90 -14.92
C ARG A 2 -10.58 5.33 -15.32
N SER A 3 -10.82 6.29 -14.44
CA SER A 3 -10.30 7.65 -14.64
C SER A 3 -8.78 7.54 -14.63
N ASN A 4 -8.14 7.84 -15.76
CA ASN A 4 -6.73 8.22 -15.76
C ASN A 4 -6.66 9.49 -14.90
N ILE A 5 -6.23 9.35 -13.66
CA ILE A 5 -5.95 10.50 -12.81
C ILE A 5 -4.59 10.99 -13.27
N GLU A 6 -4.53 12.22 -13.79
CA GLU A 6 -3.26 12.85 -14.13
C GLU A 6 -2.39 12.96 -12.87
N PRO A 7 -1.07 12.71 -12.93
CA PRO A 7 -0.20 12.71 -11.76
C PRO A 7 -0.31 13.99 -10.91
N ALA A 8 -0.42 15.15 -11.55
CA ALA A 8 -0.57 16.44 -10.88
C ALA A 8 -1.89 16.57 -10.09
N ASP A 9 -2.98 15.97 -10.58
CA ASP A 9 -4.27 15.94 -9.87
C ASP A 9 -4.20 15.01 -8.66
N LEU A 10 -3.46 13.90 -8.80
CA LEU A 10 -3.26 12.95 -7.71
C LEU A 10 -2.45 13.58 -6.56
N GLU A 11 -1.35 14.28 -6.88
CA GLU A 11 -0.55 15.01 -5.89
C GLU A 11 -1.38 16.07 -5.16
N MET A 12 -2.23 16.80 -5.88
CA MET A 12 -3.10 17.81 -5.27
C MET A 12 -4.09 17.18 -4.29
N ARG A 13 -4.71 16.06 -4.67
CA ARG A 13 -5.60 15.30 -3.78
C ARG A 13 -4.85 14.72 -2.58
N ALA A 14 -3.60 14.29 -2.77
CA ALA A 14 -2.75 13.81 -1.69
C ALA A 14 -2.43 14.93 -0.67
N ILE A 15 -2.13 16.14 -1.14
CA ILE A 15 -1.93 17.33 -0.30
C ILE A 15 -3.19 17.66 0.50
N ASP A 16 -4.35 17.67 -0.15
CA ASP A 16 -5.61 17.97 0.50
C ASP A 16 -5.97 16.92 1.57
N ALA A 17 -5.77 15.64 1.24
CA ALA A 17 -5.97 14.54 2.19
C ALA A 17 -5.02 14.65 3.38
N LEU A 18 -3.73 14.90 3.15
CA LEU A 18 -2.74 15.06 4.23
C LEU A 18 -3.10 16.27 5.12
N ARG A 19 -3.47 17.41 4.52
CA ARG A 19 -3.93 18.60 5.26
C ARG A 19 -5.17 18.30 6.09
N ALA A 20 -6.14 17.57 5.54
CA ALA A 20 -7.34 17.18 6.25
C ALA A 20 -7.02 16.27 7.44
N VAL A 21 -6.15 15.27 7.28
CA VAL A 21 -5.73 14.37 8.36
C VAL A 21 -5.04 15.14 9.49
N LEU A 22 -4.07 16.00 9.15
CA LEU A 22 -3.34 16.80 10.14
C LEU A 22 -4.26 17.79 10.86
N GLY A 23 -5.24 18.35 10.16
CA GLY A 23 -6.22 19.31 10.71
C GLY A 23 -7.23 18.71 11.69
N GLN A 24 -7.36 17.38 11.77
CA GLN A 24 -8.25 16.75 12.76
C GLN A 24 -7.74 16.84 14.20
N VAL A 25 -6.45 17.10 14.38
CA VAL A 25 -5.83 17.15 15.71
C VAL A 25 -5.29 18.56 15.95
N SER A 26 -5.95 19.31 16.83
CA SER A 26 -5.68 20.74 17.07
C SER A 26 -4.27 21.06 17.58
N VAL A 27 -3.59 20.10 18.21
CA VAL A 27 -2.21 20.30 18.68
C VAL A 27 -1.20 20.30 17.53
N ILE A 28 -1.57 19.75 16.38
CA ILE A 28 -0.73 19.72 15.19
C ILE A 28 -0.93 21.02 14.42
N LYS A 29 0.15 21.78 14.24
CA LYS A 29 0.15 22.98 13.42
C LYS A 29 0.92 22.70 12.15
N LEU A 30 0.23 22.74 11.01
CA LEU A 30 0.90 22.73 9.71
C LEU A 30 1.57 24.09 9.49
N LYS A 31 2.91 24.12 9.43
CA LYS A 31 3.70 25.32 9.19
C LYS A 31 3.82 25.58 7.70
N GLU A 32 4.24 24.56 6.98
CA GLU A 32 4.45 24.64 5.55
C GLU A 32 4.22 23.30 4.88
N MET A 33 3.78 23.33 3.63
CA MET A 33 3.70 22.15 2.79
C MET A 33 4.18 22.52 1.40
N ARG A 34 5.24 21.85 0.94
CA ARG A 34 5.91 22.10 -0.33
C ARG A 34 5.78 20.87 -1.22
N ARG A 35 5.66 21.12 -2.51
CA ARG A 35 5.90 20.09 -3.53
C ARG A 35 7.38 20.13 -3.87
N GLU A 36 8.04 18.99 -3.81
CA GLU A 36 9.41 18.87 -4.28
C GLU A 36 9.34 18.38 -5.72
N ALA A 37 9.93 19.13 -6.66
CA ALA A 37 10.13 18.60 -7.99
C ALA A 37 11.04 17.37 -7.87
N HIS A 38 10.81 16.33 -8.67
CA HIS A 38 11.70 15.17 -8.76
C HIS A 38 13.11 15.61 -9.16
N THR A 39 13.93 15.95 -8.17
CA THR A 39 15.26 16.48 -8.39
C THR A 39 16.24 15.46 -7.81
N HIS A 40 17.20 15.02 -8.63
CA HIS A 40 18.27 14.10 -8.24
C HIS A 40 17.83 12.70 -7.78
N GLY A 41 16.77 12.14 -8.37
CA GLY A 41 16.39 10.73 -8.14
C GLY A 41 15.75 10.45 -6.78
N ARG A 42 15.38 11.49 -6.02
CA ARG A 42 14.57 11.36 -4.81
C ARG A 42 13.12 11.03 -5.17
N CYS A 43 12.49 10.18 -4.37
CA CYS A 43 11.10 9.77 -4.51
C CYS A 43 10.14 10.64 -3.66
N VAL A 44 10.67 11.59 -2.90
CA VAL A 44 9.85 12.54 -2.12
C VAL A 44 9.21 13.56 -3.05
N GLU A 45 7.89 13.61 -3.06
CA GLU A 45 7.09 14.53 -3.87
C GLU A 45 6.46 15.64 -3.00
N ILE A 46 6.18 15.35 -1.73
CA ILE A 46 5.61 16.33 -0.79
C ILE A 46 6.46 16.36 0.49
N LEU A 47 6.83 17.57 0.91
CA LEU A 47 7.41 17.83 2.23
C LEU A 47 6.40 18.64 3.06
N ALA A 48 6.12 18.20 4.28
CA ALA A 48 5.27 18.94 5.20
C ALA A 48 6.01 19.21 6.52
N ASP A 49 6.22 20.49 6.81
CA ASP A 49 6.72 20.96 8.09
C ASP A 49 5.54 21.16 9.04
N ILE A 50 5.55 20.42 10.13
CA ILE A 50 4.53 20.50 11.18
C ILE A 50 5.18 20.82 12.52
N GLU A 51 4.41 21.42 13.42
CA GLU A 51 4.76 21.57 14.83
C GLU A 51 3.78 20.79 15.68
N VAL A 52 4.30 19.97 16.59
CA VAL A 52 3.53 19.19 17.56
C VAL A 52 4.10 19.48 18.94
N PHE A 53 3.27 19.99 19.86
CA PHE A 53 3.71 20.42 21.20
C PHE A 53 4.96 21.34 21.19
N GLY A 54 5.08 22.22 20.20
CA GLY A 54 6.22 23.13 20.05
C GLY A 54 7.48 22.52 19.42
N ARG A 55 7.46 21.22 19.06
CA ARG A 55 8.56 20.55 18.35
C ARG A 55 8.25 20.45 16.86
N THR A 56 9.24 20.78 16.04
CA THR A 56 9.14 20.67 14.58
C THR A 56 9.37 19.23 14.12
N HIS A 57 8.50 18.75 13.25
CA HIS A 57 8.63 17.47 12.57
C HIS A 57 8.47 17.68 11.07
N LEU A 58 9.28 16.97 10.29
CA LEU A 58 9.20 16.96 8.84
C LEU A 58 8.56 15.67 8.37
N LEU A 59 7.55 15.75 7.51
CA LEU A 59 6.99 14.60 6.82
C LEU A 59 7.52 14.58 5.39
N ALA A 60 8.09 13.44 4.98
CA ALA A 60 8.53 13.20 3.62
C ALA A 60 7.58 12.20 2.97
N CYS A 61 6.77 12.68 2.02
CA CYS A 61 5.72 11.88 1.40
C CYS A 61 6.07 11.52 -0.04
N GLU A 62 5.85 10.25 -0.39
CA GLU A 62 5.84 9.75 -1.76
C GLU A 62 4.39 9.40 -2.14
N VAL A 63 3.91 9.92 -3.27
CA VAL A 63 2.58 9.57 -3.80
C VAL A 63 2.73 8.43 -4.81
N LYS A 64 1.92 7.38 -4.63
CA LYS A 64 1.82 6.28 -5.58
C LYS A 64 0.48 6.31 -6.28
N ALA A 65 0.51 6.13 -7.60
CA ALA A 65 -0.70 5.92 -8.39
C ALA A 65 -1.49 4.66 -7.96
N GLN A 66 -0.81 3.67 -7.37
CA GLN A 66 -1.42 2.43 -6.88
C GLN A 66 -0.81 2.02 -5.54
N GLY A 67 -1.64 1.42 -4.68
CA GLY A 67 -1.22 0.91 -3.37
C GLY A 67 -0.87 -0.57 -3.35
N GLU A 68 -0.38 -1.13 -4.48
CA GLU A 68 0.00 -2.54 -4.56
C GLU A 68 1.18 -2.84 -3.62
N PRO A 69 1.15 -3.94 -2.83
CA PRO A 69 2.19 -4.26 -1.86
C PRO A 69 3.62 -4.26 -2.41
N ALA A 70 3.80 -4.74 -3.65
CA ALA A 70 5.10 -4.76 -4.33
C ALA A 70 5.65 -3.34 -4.63
N GLN A 71 4.76 -2.42 -5.05
CA GLN A 71 5.14 -1.04 -5.31
C GLN A 71 5.42 -0.30 -3.99
N VAL A 72 4.57 -0.50 -2.99
CA VAL A 72 4.73 0.09 -1.66
C VAL A 72 6.04 -0.37 -1.00
N ARG A 73 6.39 -1.65 -1.09
CA ARG A 73 7.68 -2.15 -0.57
C ARG A 73 8.89 -1.47 -1.21
N THR A 74 8.82 -1.20 -2.52
CA THR A 74 9.87 -0.49 -3.23
C THR A 74 9.94 0.98 -2.83
N ALA A 75 8.80 1.66 -2.76
CA ALA A 75 8.68 3.04 -2.29
C ALA A 75 9.25 3.20 -0.87
N LEU A 76 8.85 2.35 0.08
CA LEU A 76 9.34 2.36 1.46
C LEU A 76 10.87 2.22 1.56
N ARG A 77 11.46 1.36 0.72
CA ARG A 77 12.92 1.19 0.66
C ARG A 77 13.61 2.47 0.16
N ASN A 78 13.10 3.07 -0.91
CA ASN A 78 13.67 4.28 -1.49
C ASN A 78 13.50 5.47 -0.55
N LEU A 79 12.29 5.67 -0.04
CA LEU A 79 11.95 6.76 0.87
C LEU A 79 12.76 6.73 2.18
N ARG A 80 13.09 5.54 2.69
CA ARG A 80 13.99 5.38 3.83
C ARG A 80 15.40 5.92 3.54
N ASN A 81 15.92 5.67 2.34
CA ASN A 81 17.23 6.16 1.93
C ASN A 81 17.20 7.68 1.76
N ASP A 82 16.14 8.20 1.14
CA ASP A 82 15.96 9.64 0.95
C ASP A 82 15.85 10.38 2.29
N VAL A 83 15.02 9.89 3.21
CA VAL A 83 14.86 10.46 4.56
C VAL A 83 16.16 10.44 5.35
N ALA A 84 16.98 9.39 5.23
CA ALA A 84 18.27 9.32 5.89
C ALA A 84 19.26 10.41 5.41
N SER A 85 19.04 10.94 4.20
CA SER A 85 19.85 12.04 3.65
C SER A 85 19.34 13.43 4.05
N ILE A 86 18.12 13.54 4.60
CA ILE A 86 17.53 14.80 5.02
C ILE A 86 18.03 15.14 6.42
N SER A 87 18.51 16.38 6.59
CA SER A 87 18.92 16.90 7.90
C SER A 87 17.69 17.14 8.77
N GLY A 88 17.63 16.48 9.92
CA GLY A 88 16.43 16.46 10.76
C GLY A 88 15.58 15.24 10.43
N ASN A 89 15.43 14.34 11.40
CA ASN A 89 14.73 13.06 11.28
C ASN A 89 13.31 13.23 10.71
N ALA A 90 13.14 13.00 9.41
CA ALA A 90 11.86 13.11 8.74
C ALA A 90 11.07 11.81 8.88
N THR A 91 9.75 11.90 9.02
CA THR A 91 8.87 10.73 9.03
C THR A 91 8.50 10.38 7.59
N PRO A 92 8.85 9.18 7.09
CA PRO A 92 8.43 8.75 5.75
C PRO A 92 6.93 8.46 5.74
N VAL A 93 6.24 8.88 4.68
CA VAL A 93 4.79 8.68 4.51
C VAL A 93 4.48 8.22 3.08
N ILE A 94 3.68 7.16 2.93
CA ILE A 94 3.14 6.74 1.63
C ILE A 94 1.71 7.24 1.46
N ILE A 95 1.42 7.84 0.30
CA ILE A 95 0.08 8.28 -0.07
C ILE A 95 -0.36 7.58 -1.35
N ALA A 96 -1.56 7.02 -1.38
CA ALA A 96 -2.11 6.41 -2.60
C ALA A 96 -3.64 6.55 -2.66
N PRO A 97 -4.29 6.34 -3.83
CA PRO A 97 -5.75 6.30 -3.89
C PRO A 97 -6.38 5.32 -2.90
N TYR A 98 -5.79 4.13 -2.78
CA TYR A 98 -6.17 3.10 -1.83
C TYR A 98 -4.95 2.29 -1.43
N LEU A 99 -4.80 1.99 -0.14
CA LEU A 99 -3.79 1.07 0.37
C LEU A 99 -4.46 -0.19 0.93
N SER A 100 -4.15 -1.35 0.34
CA SER A 100 -4.67 -2.63 0.82
C SER A 100 -4.22 -2.90 2.26
N PRO A 101 -4.92 -3.77 3.02
CA PRO A 101 -4.50 -4.13 4.37
C PRO A 101 -3.04 -4.65 4.44
N GLU A 102 -2.61 -5.37 3.41
CA GLU A 102 -1.22 -5.83 3.28
C GLU A 102 -0.25 -4.66 3.07
N ALA A 103 -0.57 -3.72 2.19
CA ALA A 103 0.25 -2.52 1.99
C ALA A 103 0.33 -1.63 3.25
N GLN A 104 -0.79 -1.47 3.96
CA GLN A 104 -0.82 -0.76 5.24
C GLN A 104 0.05 -1.45 6.29
N GLN A 105 0.06 -2.79 6.31
CA GLN A 105 0.89 -3.58 7.20
C GLN A 105 2.38 -3.40 6.89
N LEU A 106 2.75 -3.36 5.61
CA LEU A 106 4.12 -3.05 5.20
C LEU A 106 4.59 -1.67 5.67
N CYS A 107 3.75 -0.63 5.54
CA CYS A 107 4.10 0.70 6.06
C CYS A 107 4.39 0.65 7.57
N LYS A 108 3.58 -0.09 8.35
CA LYS A 108 3.79 -0.25 9.80
C LYS A 108 5.11 -0.93 10.12
N GLU A 109 5.43 -2.03 9.44
CA GLU A 109 6.67 -2.78 9.63
C GLU A 109 7.93 -1.96 9.33
N HIS A 110 7.81 -1.02 8.40
CA HIS A 110 8.88 -0.10 8.02
C HIS A 110 8.92 1.20 8.86
N ASN A 111 8.08 1.32 9.90
CA ASN A 111 7.91 2.54 10.70
C ASN A 111 7.55 3.77 9.86
N ALA A 112 6.86 3.56 8.73
CA ALA A 112 6.36 4.63 7.89
C ALA A 112 4.90 4.96 8.23
N GLY A 113 4.56 6.24 8.07
CA GLY A 113 3.19 6.68 8.02
C GLY A 113 2.53 6.29 6.70
N PHE A 114 1.20 6.30 6.68
CA PHE A 114 0.44 6.19 5.46
C PHE A 114 -0.86 6.99 5.52
N LEU A 115 -1.35 7.38 4.35
CA LEU A 115 -2.74 7.76 4.16
C LEU A 115 -3.22 7.29 2.79
N ASP A 116 -4.51 7.01 2.67
CA ASP A 116 -5.14 6.82 1.38
C ASP A 116 -6.33 7.76 1.18
N LEU A 117 -6.75 7.89 -0.08
CA LEU A 117 -7.84 8.80 -0.46
C LEU A 117 -9.22 8.22 -0.15
N GLU A 118 -9.30 6.99 0.35
CA GLU A 118 -10.51 6.37 0.90
C GLU A 118 -10.70 6.71 2.38
N GLY A 119 -9.75 7.39 3.02
CA GLY A 119 -9.83 7.85 4.41
C GLY A 119 -9.15 6.95 5.44
N ASN A 120 -8.37 5.96 5.03
CA ASN A 120 -7.49 5.22 5.94
C ASN A 120 -6.22 6.03 6.17
N ALA A 121 -5.76 6.12 7.41
CA ALA A 121 -4.50 6.79 7.73
C ALA A 121 -3.85 6.22 8.98
N ARG A 122 -2.53 6.31 9.01
CA ARG A 122 -1.71 6.09 10.20
C ARG A 122 -0.52 7.03 10.18
N LEU A 123 -0.43 7.94 11.15
CA LEU A 123 0.73 8.83 11.30
C LEU A 123 1.27 8.76 12.74
N THR A 124 2.59 8.72 12.88
CA THR A 124 3.29 8.79 14.17
C THR A 124 4.18 10.04 14.14
N LEU A 125 3.84 11.02 14.97
CA LEU A 125 4.33 12.40 14.91
C LEU A 125 4.88 12.80 16.30
N GLY A 126 6.05 12.25 16.65
CA GLY A 126 6.57 12.35 18.02
C GLY A 126 5.63 11.65 19.01
N GLU A 127 5.09 12.41 19.95
CA GLU A 127 4.15 11.95 20.97
C GLU A 127 2.70 11.78 20.48
N VAL A 128 2.38 12.24 19.27
CA VAL A 128 1.02 12.15 18.71
C VAL A 128 0.91 10.99 17.72
N PHE A 129 -0.15 10.21 17.87
CA PHE A 129 -0.53 9.16 16.94
C PHE A 129 -1.90 9.44 16.34
N ILE A 130 -2.00 9.36 15.02
CA ILE A 130 -3.27 9.40 14.28
C ILE A 130 -3.50 8.03 13.67
N GLY A 131 -4.68 7.46 13.92
CA GLY A 131 -5.15 6.24 13.26
C GLY A 131 -6.57 6.46 12.78
N MET A 132 -6.81 6.31 11.48
CA MET A 132 -8.11 6.40 10.86
C MET A 132 -8.37 5.18 10.00
N ARG A 133 -9.62 4.74 9.98
CA ARG A 133 -10.07 3.62 9.16
C ARG A 133 -11.40 3.97 8.54
N SER A 134 -11.49 3.85 7.22
CA SER A 134 -12.75 3.96 6.51
C SER A 134 -13.47 2.62 6.47
N LEU A 135 -14.79 2.68 6.26
CA LEU A 135 -15.57 1.49 5.97
C LEU A 135 -15.19 0.97 4.57
N PRO A 136 -15.24 -0.35 4.34
CA PRO A 136 -14.99 -0.91 3.02
C PRO A 136 -15.94 -0.29 1.98
N SER A 137 -15.40 0.41 0.99
CA SER A 137 -16.18 0.88 -0.14
C SER A 137 -16.42 -0.28 -1.11
N GLN A 138 -17.58 -0.27 -1.81
CA GLN A 138 -17.93 -1.31 -2.80
C GLN A 138 -16.87 -1.48 -3.92
N GLY A 139 -16.03 -0.46 -4.15
CA GLY A 139 -14.93 -0.48 -5.11
C GLY A 139 -13.72 -1.32 -4.67
N ALA A 140 -13.44 -1.44 -3.36
CA ALA A 140 -12.32 -2.21 -2.83
C ALA A 140 -12.45 -3.73 -3.10
N ASN A 141 -13.68 -4.22 -3.30
CA ASN A 141 -13.96 -5.63 -3.62
C ASN A 141 -13.58 -6.03 -5.05
N SER A 142 -13.27 -5.07 -5.93
CA SER A 142 -12.91 -5.36 -7.32
C SER A 142 -11.40 -5.61 -7.51
N ALA A 143 -10.56 -5.17 -6.57
CA ALA A 143 -9.10 -5.40 -6.61
C ALA A 143 -8.69 -6.79 -6.12
N SER A 144 -9.55 -7.48 -5.35
CA SER A 144 -9.27 -8.82 -4.81
C SER A 144 -9.58 -9.98 -5.77
N LEU A 145 -10.15 -9.72 -6.95
CA LEU A 145 -10.55 -10.77 -7.91
C LEU A 145 -9.44 -11.20 -8.89
N SER A 146 -8.19 -10.75 -8.74
CA SER A 146 -7.04 -11.35 -9.44
C SER A 146 -6.40 -12.48 -8.62
N ALA A 147 -7.21 -13.28 -7.92
CA ALA A 147 -6.76 -14.57 -7.41
C ALA A 147 -6.68 -15.55 -8.60
N ARG A 148 -5.46 -15.75 -9.09
CA ARG A 148 -5.13 -16.73 -10.12
C ARG A 148 -5.66 -18.11 -9.69
N PRO A 149 -6.49 -18.81 -10.49
CA PRO A 149 -7.03 -20.10 -10.07
C PRO A 149 -5.89 -21.12 -9.91
N PRO A 150 -6.00 -22.08 -8.95
CA PRO A 150 -5.00 -23.11 -8.78
C PRO A 150 -4.87 -23.93 -10.07
N ARG A 151 -3.64 -24.13 -10.52
CA ARG A 151 -3.33 -24.97 -11.70
C ARG A 151 -3.80 -26.40 -11.41
N SER A 152 -4.80 -26.88 -12.15
CA SER A 152 -5.14 -28.29 -12.15
C SER A 152 -4.01 -29.08 -12.82
N SER A 153 -3.36 -29.95 -12.03
CA SER A 153 -2.42 -30.94 -12.52
C SER A 153 -3.18 -32.01 -13.30
N SER A 154 -3.26 -31.84 -14.62
CA SER A 154 -3.70 -32.89 -15.53
C SER A 154 -2.55 -33.87 -15.76
N HIS A 155 -2.38 -34.82 -14.84
CA HIS A 155 -1.64 -36.05 -15.17
C HIS A 155 -2.56 -36.97 -15.95
N ARG A 156 -2.34 -36.97 -17.27
CA ARG A 156 -2.85 -37.93 -18.24
C ARG A 156 -1.94 -39.14 -18.24
N ALA A 157 -2.44 -40.33 -17.88
CA ALA A 157 -1.88 -41.63 -18.27
C ALA A 157 -2.90 -42.71 -17.88
N ALA A 158 -3.15 -43.77 -18.62
CA ALA A 158 -2.93 -44.16 -20.00
C ALA A 158 -3.73 -45.47 -20.09
N ALA A 159 -4.65 -45.58 -21.06
CA ALA A 159 -5.36 -46.83 -21.29
C ALA A 159 -4.33 -47.91 -21.71
N ARG A 160 -4.41 -49.08 -21.07
CA ARG A 160 -3.86 -50.32 -21.63
C ARG A 160 -4.99 -51.34 -21.70
N THR A 161 -5.25 -51.78 -22.92
CA THR A 161 -6.15 -52.87 -23.27
C THR A 161 -5.31 -54.13 -23.56
N PHE A 162 -5.95 -55.29 -23.37
CA PHE A 162 -5.72 -56.62 -23.99
C PHE A 162 -5.20 -57.80 -23.15
N GLY A 163 -5.99 -58.89 -23.27
CA GLY A 163 -5.61 -60.32 -23.19
C GLY A 163 -5.48 -60.86 -21.77
N GLY A 164 -6.34 -61.74 -21.24
CA GLY A 164 -6.98 -62.89 -21.86
C GLY A 164 -6.29 -64.15 -21.34
N ASP A 165 -6.86 -64.82 -20.34
CA ASP A 165 -6.85 -66.28 -20.31
C ASP A 165 -7.88 -66.86 -19.32
N ARG A 166 -8.52 -67.93 -19.77
CA ARG A 166 -9.63 -68.65 -19.14
C ARG A 166 -9.05 -69.75 -18.26
N VAL A 167 -9.50 -69.89 -17.02
CA VAL A 167 -9.63 -71.21 -16.37
C VAL A 167 -10.93 -71.25 -15.58
N ALA A 168 -11.67 -72.34 -15.77
CA ALA A 168 -12.97 -72.63 -15.21
C ALA A 168 -12.87 -73.34 -13.83
N ILE A 169 -13.80 -73.00 -12.92
CA ILE A 169 -14.76 -73.88 -12.17
C ILE A 169 -14.17 -75.13 -11.43
N PRO A 170 -14.55 -75.43 -10.15
CA PRO A 170 -15.95 -75.62 -9.77
C PRO A 170 -16.49 -75.09 -8.44
N LEU A 171 -17.80 -74.83 -8.49
CA LEU A 171 -18.75 -74.84 -7.37
C LEU A 171 -18.94 -76.28 -6.88
N GLY A 172 -18.89 -76.46 -5.57
CA GLY A 172 -19.31 -77.67 -4.88
C GLY A 172 -20.26 -77.33 -3.73
N ALA A 173 -21.55 -77.37 -4.03
CA ALA A 173 -22.63 -77.95 -3.23
C ALA A 173 -23.69 -78.45 -4.22
#